data_AF-A0AA84ZA39-F1
#
_entry.id   AF-A0AA84ZA39-F1
#
_cell.length_a   1.000
_cell.length_b   1.000
_cell.length_c   1.000
_cell.angle_alpha   90.00
_cell.angle_beta   90.00
_cell.angle_gamma   90.00
#
_symmetry.space_group_name_H-M   'P 1'
#
loop_
_entity.id
_entity.type
_entity.pdbx_description
1 polymer ?
#
loop_
_entity_poly.entity_id
_entity_poly.type
_entity_poly.pdbx_seq_one_letter_code
_entity_poly.pdbx_strand_id
1 'polypeptide(L)'
;MNSVTNSNKIYHERQSKMFCALHALNNVFQDKIFSKHCLDKIADNLNSNSFINPHRNVFGLGNYDANVLVIALQQCGYDIVWCDKRKTIAAHNLNFDNIFGYILNTFSNRRIFNLTLPYSGSHWIGLRRLEHNDKYSYFNLDSKLCEPVVVASTDDEFVNYLEGRLREYPETQLLFVVSNEVLQQRSWTHNK
;
A
#
# COMPACT_ATOMS: atom_id res chain seq x y z
N MET A 1 -26.16 13.15 7.02
CA MET A 1 -25.44 14.32 6.47
C MET A 1 -24.65 13.80 5.28
N ASN A 2 -25.15 14.02 4.07
CA ASN A 2 -24.55 13.50 2.84
C ASN A 2 -23.33 14.36 2.52
N SER A 3 -22.14 13.82 2.77
CA SER A 3 -20.90 14.36 2.25
C SER A 3 -20.93 14.25 0.73
N VAL A 4 -21.21 15.37 0.07
CA VAL A 4 -20.96 15.55 -1.37
C VAL A 4 -19.46 15.28 -1.56
N THR A 5 -19.13 14.07 -2.00
CA THR A 5 -17.78 13.73 -2.45
C THR A 5 -17.50 14.63 -3.64
N ASN A 6 -16.63 15.61 -3.44
CA ASN A 6 -16.13 16.45 -4.51
C ASN A 6 -15.30 15.54 -5.44
N SER A 7 -15.96 14.90 -6.41
CA SER A 7 -15.43 13.84 -7.30
C SER A 7 -14.22 14.27 -8.13
N ASN A 8 -13.85 15.55 -8.07
CA ASN A 8 -12.69 16.12 -8.73
C ASN A 8 -11.44 16.22 -7.85
N LYS A 9 -11.51 15.96 -6.54
CA LYS A 9 -10.33 16.11 -5.66
C LYS A 9 -9.93 14.78 -5.03
N ILE A 10 -8.87 14.20 -5.57
CA ILE A 10 -8.21 13.02 -5.02
C ILE A 10 -7.50 13.42 -3.72
N TYR A 11 -7.75 12.65 -2.68
CA TYR A 11 -7.08 12.81 -1.39
C TYR A 11 -5.64 12.28 -1.50
N HIS A 12 -4.68 13.08 -1.03
CA HIS A 12 -3.26 12.73 -1.06
C HIS A 12 -2.51 13.32 0.13
N GLU A 13 -2.03 12.46 1.02
CA GLU A 13 -1.07 12.80 2.06
C GLU A 13 0.36 12.66 1.54
N ARG A 14 1.11 13.76 1.65
CA ARG A 14 2.54 13.78 1.37
C ARG A 14 3.33 13.30 2.58
N GLN A 15 4.43 12.61 2.31
CA GLN A 15 5.25 11.99 3.32
C GLN A 15 5.84 13.05 4.26
N SER A 16 5.60 12.86 5.55
CA SER A 16 6.41 13.50 6.59
C SER A 16 7.27 12.44 7.26
N LYS A 17 8.58 12.72 7.42
CA LYS A 17 9.54 11.80 8.09
C LYS A 17 9.52 10.39 7.46
N MET A 18 9.48 9.32 8.24
CA MET A 18 9.43 7.94 7.71
C MET A 18 8.05 7.27 7.82
N PHE A 19 6.96 8.04 7.92
CA PHE A 19 5.59 7.52 8.03
C PHE A 19 4.98 7.06 6.68
N CYS A 20 5.79 6.53 5.76
CA CYS A 20 5.31 6.11 4.44
C CYS A 20 4.19 5.06 4.52
N ALA A 21 4.24 4.14 5.50
CA ALA A 21 3.18 3.17 5.77
C ALA A 21 1.84 3.83 6.14
N LEU A 22 1.87 4.82 7.04
CA LEU A 22 0.69 5.57 7.47
C LEU A 22 0.03 6.27 6.28
N HIS A 23 0.85 7.00 5.51
CA HIS A 23 0.36 7.77 4.37
C HIS A 23 -0.10 6.85 3.24
N ALA A 24 0.55 5.71 3.00
CA ALA A 24 0.08 4.72 2.05
C ALA A 24 -1.32 4.20 2.41
N LEU A 25 -1.57 3.89 3.69
CA LEU A 25 -2.92 3.50 4.15
C LEU A 25 -3.92 4.62 3.94
N ASN A 26 -3.68 5.83 4.47
CA ASN A 26 -4.62 6.95 4.32
C ASN A 26 -4.89 7.29 2.85
N ASN A 27 -3.86 7.27 2.01
CA ASN A 27 -3.99 7.50 0.57
C ASN A 27 -4.80 6.39 -0.09
N VAL A 28 -4.53 5.11 0.20
CA VAL A 28 -5.36 4.01 -0.32
C VAL A 28 -6.79 4.13 0.17
N PHE A 29 -7.06 4.60 1.40
CA PHE A 29 -8.44 4.79 1.86
C PHE A 29 -9.10 6.08 1.36
N GLN A 30 -8.31 6.99 0.77
CA GLN A 30 -8.75 8.32 0.34
C GLN A 30 -9.31 9.18 1.50
N ASP A 31 -8.87 8.90 2.72
CA ASP A 31 -9.27 9.63 3.92
C ASP A 31 -8.24 9.43 5.05
N LYS A 32 -8.24 10.32 6.03
CA LYS A 32 -7.34 10.30 7.19
C LYS A 32 -7.85 9.36 8.29
N ILE A 33 -7.95 8.08 7.98
CA ILE A 33 -8.49 7.06 8.88
C ILE A 33 -7.44 6.66 9.94
N PHE A 34 -6.18 6.59 9.54
CA PHE A 34 -5.08 6.18 10.39
C PHE A 34 -4.30 7.40 10.90
N SER A 35 -3.82 7.29 12.14
CA SER A 35 -2.93 8.27 12.75
C SER A 35 -1.67 7.58 13.27
N LYS A 36 -0.58 8.36 13.43
CA LYS A 36 0.66 7.88 14.06
C LYS A 36 0.38 7.21 15.40
N HIS A 37 -0.46 7.83 16.23
CA HIS A 37 -0.79 7.29 17.55
C HIS A 37 -1.46 5.91 17.47
N CYS A 38 -2.36 5.72 16.49
CA CYS A 38 -3.01 4.43 16.25
C CYS A 38 -1.98 3.35 15.86
N LEU A 39 -1.13 3.63 14.86
CA LEU A 39 -0.13 2.66 14.39
C LEU A 39 0.96 2.38 15.43
N ASP A 40 1.38 3.37 16.22
CA ASP A 40 2.31 3.19 17.33
C ASP A 40 1.73 2.25 18.38
N LYS A 41 0.45 2.40 18.74
CA LYS A 41 -0.23 1.53 19.70
C LYS A 41 -0.30 0.08 19.20
N ILE A 42 -0.59 -0.11 17.91
CA ILE A 42 -0.58 -1.44 17.28
C ILE A 42 0.82 -2.05 17.34
N ALA A 43 1.85 -1.27 16.97
CA ALA A 43 3.24 -1.73 17.01
C ALA A 43 3.67 -2.09 18.44
N ASP A 44 3.31 -1.31 19.44
CA ASP A 44 3.64 -1.58 20.84
C ASP A 44 2.93 -2.85 21.36
N ASN A 45 1.66 -3.07 20.99
CA ASN A 45 0.94 -4.29 21.33
C ASN A 45 1.57 -5.55 20.69
N LEU A 46 2.00 -5.45 19.43
CA LEU A 46 2.73 -6.54 18.76
C LEU A 46 4.05 -6.88 19.47
N ASN A 47 4.79 -5.86 19.93
CA ASN A 47 6.05 -6.04 20.65
C ASN A 47 5.87 -6.64 22.06
N SER A 48 4.71 -6.46 22.71
CA SER A 48 4.45 -7.08 24.02
C SER A 48 4.46 -8.62 23.99
N ASN A 49 4.27 -9.22 22.80
CA ASN A 49 4.34 -10.67 22.57
C ASN A 49 5.71 -11.15 22.03
N SER A 50 6.71 -10.27 21.87
CA SER A 50 8.04 -10.62 21.37
C SER A 50 9.09 -9.70 21.98
N PHE A 51 9.80 -10.20 22.98
CA PHE A 51 10.71 -9.43 23.84
C PHE A 51 11.88 -8.71 23.15
N ILE A 52 12.13 -8.88 21.84
CA ILE A 52 13.19 -8.15 21.14
C ILE A 52 12.77 -7.97 19.67
N ASN A 53 12.51 -6.74 19.25
CA ASN A 53 12.60 -6.39 17.83
C ASN A 53 13.91 -5.58 17.62
N PRO A 54 14.98 -6.18 17.06
CA PRO A 54 16.25 -5.50 16.78
C PRO A 54 16.12 -4.35 15.77
N HIS A 55 14.95 -4.23 15.13
CA HIS A 55 14.66 -3.22 14.11
C HIS A 55 13.72 -2.11 14.60
N ARG A 56 13.47 -1.99 15.92
CA ARG A 56 12.87 -0.77 16.47
C ARG A 56 13.85 0.37 16.22
N ASN A 57 13.53 1.27 15.29
CA ASN A 57 14.14 2.60 15.31
C ASN A 57 13.74 3.25 16.63
N VAL A 58 14.66 3.23 17.59
CA VAL A 58 14.56 3.74 18.98
C VAL A 58 14.07 5.19 19.06
N PHE A 59 13.93 5.88 17.93
CA PHE A 59 13.58 7.30 17.79
C PHE A 59 12.13 7.59 17.31
N GLY A 60 11.23 6.60 17.20
CA GLY A 60 9.81 6.87 16.87
C GLY A 60 9.60 7.45 15.45
N LEU A 61 10.43 7.02 14.51
CA LEU A 61 10.54 7.62 13.17
C LEU A 61 9.52 7.12 12.14
N GLY A 62 8.72 6.07 12.44
CA GLY A 62 7.59 5.66 11.59
C GLY A 62 7.80 4.49 10.63
N ASN A 63 8.90 3.74 10.75
CA ASN A 63 9.15 2.54 9.95
C ASN A 63 8.29 1.36 10.44
N TYR A 64 7.00 1.38 10.11
CA TYR A 64 6.08 0.28 10.42
C TYR A 64 6.34 -0.91 9.49
N ASP A 65 6.32 -2.13 10.06
CA ASP A 65 6.39 -3.37 9.31
C ASP A 65 5.00 -3.79 8.76
N ALA A 66 4.98 -4.84 7.94
CA ALA A 66 3.75 -5.34 7.32
C ALA A 66 2.68 -5.77 8.34
N ASN A 67 3.07 -6.27 9.51
CA ASN A 67 2.12 -6.77 10.52
C ASN A 67 1.32 -5.61 11.12
N VAL A 68 1.95 -4.46 11.32
CA VAL A 68 1.26 -3.24 11.77
C VAL A 68 0.18 -2.84 10.76
N LEU A 69 0.48 -2.92 9.45
CA LEU A 69 -0.50 -2.62 8.39
C LEU A 69 -1.65 -3.62 8.40
N VAL A 70 -1.37 -4.93 8.51
CA VAL A 70 -2.39 -5.98 8.57
C VAL A 70 -3.36 -5.74 9.73
N ILE A 71 -2.85 -5.53 10.94
CA ILE A 71 -3.70 -5.30 12.12
C ILE A 71 -4.51 -4.00 11.97
N ALA A 72 -3.90 -2.94 11.42
CA ALA A 72 -4.60 -1.69 11.19
C ALA A 72 -5.77 -1.86 10.21
N LEU A 73 -5.56 -2.61 9.12
CA LEU A 73 -6.62 -2.90 8.14
C LEU A 73 -7.72 -3.77 8.74
N GLN A 74 -7.37 -4.77 9.53
CA GLN A 74 -8.33 -5.66 10.18
C GLN A 74 -9.28 -4.92 11.12
N GLN A 75 -8.79 -3.88 11.80
CA GLN A 75 -9.64 -2.98 12.62
C GLN A 75 -10.68 -2.21 11.79
N CYS A 76 -10.48 -2.10 10.48
CA CYS A 76 -11.39 -1.44 9.55
C CYS A 76 -12.22 -2.43 8.70
N GLY A 77 -12.13 -3.74 8.95
CA GLY A 77 -12.85 -4.76 8.18
C GLY A 77 -12.18 -5.15 6.85
N TYR A 78 -10.90 -4.82 6.68
CA TYR A 78 -10.09 -5.16 5.51
C TYR A 78 -8.93 -6.06 5.90
N ASP A 79 -8.34 -6.75 4.93
CA ASP A 79 -7.13 -7.53 5.11
C ASP A 79 -6.23 -7.44 3.88
N ILE A 80 -5.04 -8.04 3.96
CA ILE A 80 -4.06 -8.09 2.88
C ILE A 80 -3.96 -9.50 2.30
N VAL A 81 -4.01 -9.58 0.97
CA VAL A 81 -3.57 -10.75 0.21
C VAL A 81 -2.19 -10.49 -0.38
N TRP A 82 -1.27 -11.41 -0.13
CA TRP A 82 0.09 -11.36 -0.68
C TRP A 82 0.10 -11.87 -2.11
N CYS A 83 0.57 -11.06 -3.05
CA CYS A 83 0.76 -11.50 -4.43
C CYS A 83 1.90 -12.52 -4.50
N ASP A 84 1.63 -13.70 -5.07
CA ASP A 84 2.67 -14.71 -5.31
C ASP A 84 3.61 -14.24 -6.44
N LYS A 85 4.84 -13.89 -6.08
CA LYS A 85 5.88 -13.43 -7.02
C LYS A 85 6.31 -14.50 -8.04
N ARG A 86 5.98 -15.77 -7.80
CA ARG A 86 6.34 -16.89 -8.69
C ARG A 86 5.46 -16.93 -9.94
N LYS A 87 4.37 -16.16 -9.97
CA LYS A 87 3.43 -16.06 -11.10
C LYS A 87 3.43 -14.63 -11.64
N THR A 88 3.14 -14.49 -12.93
CA THR A 88 2.89 -13.18 -13.54
C THR A 88 1.58 -12.61 -13.01
N ILE A 89 1.42 -11.28 -13.06
CA ILE A 89 0.21 -10.61 -12.56
C ILE A 89 -0.99 -11.02 -13.42
N ALA A 90 -0.79 -11.14 -14.73
CA ALA A 90 -1.81 -11.67 -15.64
C ALA A 90 -2.28 -13.09 -15.24
N ALA A 91 -1.36 -13.96 -14.78
CA ALA A 91 -1.71 -15.33 -14.38
C ALA A 91 -2.50 -15.40 -13.06
N HIS A 92 -2.52 -14.33 -12.26
CA HIS A 92 -3.36 -14.26 -11.06
C HIS A 92 -4.84 -14.07 -11.37
N ASN A 93 -5.21 -13.68 -12.60
CA ASN A 93 -6.60 -13.50 -13.04
C ASN A 93 -7.40 -12.68 -12.00
N LEU A 94 -6.87 -11.49 -11.68
CA LEU A 94 -7.36 -10.63 -10.61
C LEU A 94 -8.75 -10.11 -10.95
N ASN A 95 -9.62 -10.07 -9.94
CA ASN A 95 -10.90 -9.38 -10.03
C ASN A 95 -10.73 -7.96 -9.48
N PHE A 96 -10.45 -7.01 -10.37
CA PHE A 96 -10.15 -5.61 -10.00
C PHE A 96 -11.30 -4.91 -9.27
N ASP A 97 -12.55 -5.33 -9.49
CA ASP A 97 -13.73 -4.73 -8.84
C ASP A 97 -13.85 -5.15 -7.36
N ASN A 98 -13.29 -6.32 -6.99
CA ASN A 98 -13.29 -6.83 -5.62
C ASN A 98 -12.04 -6.41 -4.82
N ILE A 99 -11.05 -5.81 -5.48
CA ILE A 99 -9.82 -5.33 -4.82
C ILE A 99 -9.99 -3.85 -4.49
N PHE A 100 -9.92 -3.52 -3.21
CA PHE A 100 -10.10 -2.15 -2.72
C PHE A 100 -8.92 -1.24 -3.10
N GLY A 101 -7.71 -1.77 -3.05
CA GLY A 101 -6.49 -1.06 -3.40
C GLY A 101 -5.27 -1.94 -3.37
N TYR A 102 -4.12 -1.37 -3.72
CA TYR A 102 -2.86 -2.09 -3.84
C TYR A 102 -1.80 -1.36 -3.03
N ILE A 103 -0.94 -2.11 -2.36
CA ILE A 103 0.19 -1.57 -1.62
C ILE A 103 1.46 -2.26 -2.12
N LEU A 104 2.44 -1.45 -2.54
CA LEU A 104 3.79 -1.92 -2.84
C LEU A 104 4.69 -1.65 -1.64
N ASN A 105 5.41 -2.67 -1.20
CA ASN A 105 6.53 -2.54 -0.28
C ASN A 105 7.83 -2.68 -1.08
N THR A 106 8.50 -1.56 -1.36
CA THR A 106 9.76 -1.57 -2.10
C THR A 106 10.93 -1.22 -1.19
N PHE A 107 12.06 -1.92 -1.33
CA PHE A 107 13.28 -1.54 -0.63
C PHE A 107 13.99 -0.43 -1.41
N SER A 108 14.12 0.76 -0.80
CA SER A 108 14.86 1.85 -1.43
C SER A 108 16.37 1.63 -1.27
N ASN A 109 16.97 0.81 -2.12
CA ASN A 109 18.43 0.64 -2.14
C ASN A 109 19.07 1.70 -3.05
N ARG A 110 19.09 2.96 -2.58
CA ARG A 110 19.81 4.03 -3.28
C ARG A 110 21.32 3.78 -3.10
N ARG A 111 21.97 3.24 -4.13
CA ARG A 111 23.44 3.20 -4.23
C ARG A 111 23.92 4.53 -4.81
N ILE A 112 24.72 5.28 -4.06
CA ILE A 112 25.51 6.39 -4.58
C ILE A 112 26.97 5.96 -4.49
N PHE A 113 27.68 5.93 -5.63
CA PHE A 113 29.14 5.68 -5.67
C PHE A 113 29.61 4.43 -4.88
N ASN A 114 28.93 3.29 -5.07
CA ASN A 114 29.21 2.01 -4.37
C ASN A 114 29.01 2.00 -2.85
N LEU A 115 28.49 3.07 -2.24
CA LEU A 115 28.09 3.09 -0.82
C LEU A 115 26.57 2.89 -0.70
N THR A 116 26.15 1.94 0.14
CA THR A 116 24.74 1.80 0.56
C THR A 116 24.42 2.90 1.56
N LEU A 117 23.46 3.78 1.22
CA LEU A 117 23.03 4.83 2.14
C LEU A 117 22.40 4.23 3.41
N PRO A 118 22.64 4.82 4.60
CA PRO A 118 22.09 4.35 5.88
C PRO A 118 20.55 4.47 5.98
N TYR A 119 19.92 5.19 5.04
CA TYR A 119 18.46 5.33 4.92
C TYR A 119 17.82 4.26 4.01
N SER A 120 18.52 3.14 3.82
CA SER A 120 17.95 1.95 3.18
C SER A 120 16.80 1.42 4.04
N GLY A 121 15.58 1.43 3.52
CA GLY A 121 14.40 0.97 4.23
C GLY A 121 13.25 0.65 3.30
N SER A 122 12.30 -0.10 3.83
CA SER A 122 10.99 -0.33 3.20
C SER A 122 10.29 0.99 2.95
N HIS A 123 9.83 1.18 1.73
CA HIS A 123 9.02 2.30 1.30
C HIS A 123 7.66 1.76 0.84
N TRP A 124 6.61 2.24 1.49
CA TRP A 124 5.25 1.83 1.22
C TRP A 124 4.61 2.80 0.22
N ILE A 125 4.10 2.27 -0.89
CA ILE A 125 3.43 3.01 -1.94
C ILE A 125 2.00 2.49 -2.06
N GLY A 126 1.01 3.39 -1.99
CA GLY A 126 -0.38 3.07 -2.27
C GLY A 126 -0.72 3.27 -3.73
N LEU A 127 -1.45 2.33 -4.33
CA LEU A 127 -2.09 2.48 -5.63
C LEU A 127 -3.59 2.22 -5.49
N ARG A 128 -4.42 2.97 -6.22
CA ARG A 128 -5.87 2.78 -6.16
C ARG A 128 -6.54 3.12 -7.49
N ARG A 129 -7.59 2.35 -7.83
CA ARG A 129 -8.55 2.70 -8.88
C ARG A 129 -9.55 3.69 -8.32
N LEU A 130 -9.59 4.88 -8.89
CA LEU A 130 -10.45 5.99 -8.45
C LEU A 130 -11.21 6.56 -9.63
N GLU A 131 -12.42 7.03 -9.36
CA GLU A 131 -13.18 7.84 -10.30
C GLU A 131 -12.69 9.29 -10.22
N HIS A 132 -12.34 9.87 -11.36
CA HIS A 132 -11.90 11.26 -11.49
C HIS A 132 -12.35 11.80 -12.85
N ASN A 133 -13.08 12.92 -12.85
CA ASN A 133 -13.70 13.49 -14.06
C ASN A 133 -14.54 12.46 -14.85
N ASP A 134 -15.45 11.75 -14.16
CA ASP A 134 -16.39 10.76 -14.71
C ASP A 134 -15.72 9.53 -15.39
N LYS A 135 -14.44 9.28 -15.08
CA LYS A 135 -13.69 8.12 -15.58
C LYS A 135 -12.93 7.45 -14.45
N TYR A 136 -12.89 6.12 -14.48
CA TYR A 136 -12.04 5.36 -13.58
C TYR A 136 -10.60 5.32 -14.13
N SER A 137 -9.63 5.57 -13.26
CA SER A 137 -8.22 5.45 -13.58
C SER A 137 -7.45 4.96 -12.36
N TYR A 138 -6.30 4.35 -12.60
CA TYR A 138 -5.38 3.90 -11.56
C TYR A 138 -4.40 5.00 -11.23
N PHE A 139 -4.31 5.34 -9.95
CA PHE A 139 -3.44 6.38 -9.44
C PHE A 139 -2.32 5.78 -8.60
N ASN A 140 -1.11 6.29 -8.82
CA ASN A 140 0.00 6.17 -7.89
C ASN A 140 -0.11 7.27 -6.85
N LEU A 141 -0.32 6.84 -5.60
CA LEU A 141 -0.50 7.69 -4.44
C LEU A 141 0.72 7.60 -3.52
N ASP A 142 1.92 7.43 -4.10
CA ASP A 142 3.17 7.50 -3.35
C ASP A 142 3.25 8.85 -2.61
N SER A 143 3.33 8.77 -1.28
CA SER A 143 3.47 9.92 -0.40
C SER A 143 4.70 10.79 -0.72
N LYS A 144 5.71 10.28 -1.44
CA LYS A 144 6.85 11.09 -1.93
C LYS A 144 6.50 12.02 -3.09
N LEU A 145 5.42 11.76 -3.82
CA LEU A 145 4.97 12.61 -4.92
C LEU A 145 4.30 13.88 -4.38
N CYS A 146 4.46 14.98 -5.12
CA CYS A 146 3.76 16.22 -4.82
C CYS A 146 2.24 16.09 -5.00
N GLU A 147 1.82 15.24 -5.94
CA GLU A 147 0.43 15.00 -6.30
C GLU A 147 0.24 13.55 -6.82
N PRO A 148 -1.01 13.02 -6.79
CA PRO A 148 -1.34 11.74 -7.40
C PRO A 148 -0.98 11.70 -8.90
N VAL A 149 -0.39 10.60 -9.34
CA VAL A 149 -0.02 10.40 -10.75
C VAL A 149 -0.85 9.28 -11.35
N VAL A 150 -1.54 9.54 -12.46
CA VAL A 150 -2.24 8.49 -13.22
C VAL A 150 -1.21 7.54 -13.82
N VAL A 151 -1.38 6.24 -13.59
CA VAL A 151 -0.47 5.20 -14.11
C VAL A 151 -1.10 4.33 -15.19
N ALA A 152 -2.43 4.19 -15.18
CA ALA A 152 -3.17 3.39 -16.15
C ALA A 152 -4.63 3.84 -16.19
N SER A 153 -5.27 3.70 -17.36
CA SER A 153 -6.72 3.91 -17.51
C SER A 153 -7.49 2.61 -17.66
N THR A 154 -6.82 1.52 -18.04
CA THR A 154 -7.39 0.19 -18.21
C THR A 154 -6.73 -0.82 -17.29
N ASP A 155 -7.41 -1.94 -17.04
CA ASP A 155 -6.88 -3.02 -16.19
C ASP A 155 -5.63 -3.65 -16.81
N ASP A 156 -5.60 -3.83 -18.14
CA ASP A 156 -4.44 -4.37 -18.86
C ASP A 156 -3.22 -3.46 -18.76
N GLU A 157 -3.40 -2.14 -18.89
CA GLU A 157 -2.33 -1.15 -18.68
C GLU A 157 -1.81 -1.22 -17.24
N PHE A 158 -2.71 -1.38 -16.27
CA PHE A 158 -2.33 -1.46 -14.86
C PHE A 158 -1.55 -2.74 -14.54
N VAL A 159 -1.95 -3.89 -15.10
CA VAL A 159 -1.20 -5.15 -15.00
C VAL A 159 0.20 -4.98 -15.58
N ASN A 160 0.32 -4.41 -16.78
CA ASN A 160 1.61 -4.15 -17.40
C ASN A 160 2.49 -3.21 -16.57
N TYR A 161 1.89 -2.16 -15.98
CA TYR A 161 2.57 -1.26 -15.07
C TYR A 161 3.14 -1.99 -13.83
N LEU A 162 2.31 -2.82 -13.18
CA LEU A 162 2.73 -3.61 -12.02
C LEU A 162 3.85 -4.58 -12.36
N GLU A 163 3.74 -5.30 -13.48
CA GLU A 163 4.78 -6.23 -13.94
C GLU A 163 6.09 -5.51 -14.25
N GLY A 164 6.02 -4.34 -14.90
CA GLY A 164 7.17 -3.48 -15.13
C GLY A 164 7.87 -3.09 -13.83
N ARG A 165 7.09 -2.66 -12.82
CA ARG A 165 7.61 -2.30 -11.49
C ARG A 165 8.26 -3.46 -10.76
N LEU A 166 7.64 -4.65 -10.77
CA LEU A 166 8.18 -5.84 -10.12
C LEU A 166 9.44 -6.35 -10.82
N ARG A 167 9.57 -6.14 -12.14
CA ARG A 167 10.79 -6.45 -12.90
C ARG A 167 11.92 -5.47 -12.60
N GLU A 168 11.60 -4.17 -12.54
CA GLU A 168 12.56 -3.11 -12.20
C GLU A 168 13.09 -3.26 -10.76
N TYR A 169 12.21 -3.64 -9.83
CA TYR A 169 12.53 -3.82 -8.42
C TYR A 169 12.07 -5.20 -7.90
N PRO A 170 12.85 -6.29 -8.11
CA PRO A 170 12.47 -7.67 -7.75
C PRO A 170 12.16 -7.89 -6.26
N GLU A 171 12.81 -7.11 -5.39
CA GLU A 171 12.58 -7.15 -3.95
C GLU A 171 11.20 -6.61 -3.55
N THR A 172 10.53 -5.86 -4.43
CA THR A 172 9.22 -5.26 -4.15
C THR A 172 8.16 -6.31 -3.91
N GLN A 173 7.42 -6.21 -2.81
CA GLN A 173 6.27 -7.05 -2.52
C GLN A 173 5.00 -6.29 -2.91
N LEU A 174 4.09 -6.97 -3.62
CA LEU A 174 2.77 -6.45 -3.98
C LEU A 174 1.72 -7.08 -3.07
N LEU A 175 0.90 -6.22 -2.48
CA LEU A 175 -0.15 -6.55 -1.54
C LEU A 175 -1.49 -6.04 -2.08
N PHE A 176 -2.52 -6.87 -2.02
CA PHE A 176 -3.89 -6.48 -2.35
C PHE A 176 -4.65 -6.20 -1.06
N VAL A 177 -5.25 -5.02 -0.95
CA VAL A 177 -6.17 -4.68 0.14
C VAL A 177 -7.56 -5.12 -0.30
N VAL A 178 -8.19 -5.99 0.48
CA VAL A 178 -9.51 -6.57 0.19
C VAL A 178 -10.39 -6.52 1.43
N SER A 179 -11.71 -6.53 1.27
CA SER A 179 -12.60 -6.67 2.43
C SER A 179 -12.52 -8.09 3.00
N ASN A 180 -12.89 -8.24 4.28
CA ASN A 180 -12.94 -9.57 4.92
C ASN A 180 -13.87 -10.55 4.19
N GLU A 181 -14.96 -10.06 3.60
CA GLU A 181 -15.90 -10.87 2.81
C GLU A 181 -15.23 -11.41 1.54
N VAL A 182 -14.53 -10.55 0.80
CA VAL A 182 -13.77 -10.93 -0.40
C VAL A 182 -12.67 -11.93 -0.06
N LEU A 183 -11.99 -11.74 1.07
CA LEU A 183 -10.96 -12.66 1.54
C LEU A 183 -11.56 -14.06 1.82
N GLN A 184 -12.65 -14.13 2.59
CA GLN A 184 -13.31 -15.40 2.94
C GLN A 184 -13.81 -16.15 1.71
N GLN A 185 -14.37 -15.43 0.73
CA GLN A 185 -14.86 -16.00 -0.52
C GLN A 185 -13.75 -16.28 -1.53
N ARG A 186 -12.53 -15.80 -1.27
CA ARG A 186 -11.39 -15.79 -2.20
C ARG A 186 -11.74 -15.17 -3.56
N SER A 187 -12.67 -14.21 -3.57
CA SER A 187 -13.24 -13.61 -4.79
C SER A 187 -12.40 -12.46 -5.37
N TRP A 188 -11.20 -12.23 -4.82
CA TRP A 188 -10.19 -11.31 -5.36
C TRP A 188 -9.51 -11.84 -6.64
N THR A 189 -9.70 -13.12 -6.96
CA THR A 189 -9.28 -13.76 -8.21
C THR A 189 -10.47 -14.50 -8.82
N HIS A 190 -10.53 -14.60 -10.15
CA HIS A 190 -11.51 -15.41 -10.85
C HIS A 190 -11.14 -16.91 -10.88
N ASN A 191 -9.94 -17.26 -10.41
CA ASN A 191 -9.51 -18.65 -10.29
C ASN A 191 -10.19 -19.31 -9.08
N LYS A 192 -11.31 -20.01 -9.33
CA LYS A 192 -11.93 -20.93 -8.38
C LYS A 192 -11.18 -22.24 -8.30
#